data_AF-A0A946AKC4-F1
#
_entry.id   AF-A0A946AKC4-F1
#
_cell.length_a   1.000
_cell.length_b   1.000
_cell.length_c   1.000
_cell.angle_alpha   90.00
_cell.angle_beta   90.00
_cell.angle_gamma   90.00
#
_symmetry.space_group_name_H-M   'P 1'
#
loop_
_entity.id
_entity.type
_entity.pdbx_description
1 polymer ?
#
loop_
_entity_poly.entity_id
_entity_poly.type
_entity_poly.pdbx_seq_one_letter_code
_entity_poly.pdbx_strand_id
1 'polypeptide(L)' 'MDIGSVLVVCVGNICRSPMAEALLRKALKGKEDIEVSSAGLGALVG' A
#
# COMPACT_ATOMS: atom_id res chain seq x y z
N MET A 1 -13.51 11.35 12.06
CA MET A 1 -12.82 10.07 12.27
C MET A 1 -12.30 9.72 10.90
N ASP A 2 -11.09 10.17 10.64
CA ASP A 2 -10.55 10.29 9.29
C ASP A 2 -9.46 9.24 9.12
N ILE A 3 -9.39 8.64 7.93
CA ILE A 3 -8.45 7.56 7.65
C ILE A 3 -7.10 8.22 7.33
N GLY A 4 -6.13 8.09 8.24
CA GLY A 4 -4.78 8.63 8.04
C GLY A 4 -3.83 7.69 7.29
N SER A 5 -4.14 6.39 7.20
CA SER A 5 -3.27 5.44 6.51
C SER A 5 -3.98 4.19 5.98
N VAL A 6 -3.39 3.58 4.94
CA VAL A 6 -3.83 2.35 4.29
C VAL A 6 -2.63 1.43 4.04
N LEU A 7 -2.67 0.22 4.61
CA LEU A 7 -1.69 -0.83 4.36
C LEU A 7 -2.29 -1.91 3.44
N VAL A 8 -1.68 -2.13 2.28
CA VAL A 8 -2.11 -3.18 1.35
C VAL A 8 -1.27 -4.44 1.53
N VAL A 9 -1.91 -5.58 1.80
CA VAL A 9 -1.21 -6.83 2.10
C VAL A 9 -1.50 -7.89 1.03
N CYS A 10 -0.46 -8.62 0.62
CA CYS A 10 -0.60 -9.87 -0.12
C CYS A 10 0.35 -10.94 0.44
N VAL A 11 0.49 -12.09 -0.22
CA VAL A 11 1.40 -13.14 0.29
C VAL A 11 2.87 -12.70 0.20
N GLY A 12 3.34 -12.29 -0.98
CA GLY A 12 4.78 -12.09 -1.23
C GLY A 12 5.26 -10.64 -1.34
N ASN A 13 4.37 -9.64 -1.32
CA ASN A 13 4.71 -8.22 -1.56
C ASN A 13 5.51 -7.92 -2.86
N ILE A 14 5.29 -8.71 -3.92
CA ILE A 14 6.01 -8.53 -5.19
C ILE A 14 5.08 -8.11 -6.34
N CYS A 15 3.84 -8.64 -6.38
CA CYS A 15 2.93 -8.40 -7.51
C CYS A 15 1.71 -7.56 -7.11
N ARG A 16 0.84 -8.11 -6.26
CA ARG A 16 -0.49 -7.54 -6.00
C ARG A 16 -0.44 -6.31 -5.10
N SER A 17 0.21 -6.41 -3.93
CA SER A 17 0.23 -5.30 -2.99
C SER A 17 1.06 -4.09 -3.46
N PRO A 18 2.23 -4.23 -4.12
CA PRO A 18 2.93 -3.07 -4.69
C PRO A 18 2.15 -2.40 -5.83
N MET A 19 1.49 -3.18 -6.68
CA MET A 19 0.62 -2.65 -7.74
C MET A 19 -0.52 -1.82 -7.14
N ALA A 20 -1.21 -2.37 -6.14
CA ALA A 20 -2.31 -1.69 -5.48
C ALA A 20 -1.85 -0.41 -4.75
N GLU A 21 -0.70 -0.43 -4.06
CA GLU A 21 -0.11 0.77 -3.45
C GLU A 21 0.10 1.87 -4.49
N ALA A 22 0.73 1.57 -5.63
CA ALA A 22 0.98 2.56 -6.68
C ALA A 22 -0.33 3.12 -7.28
N LEU A 23 -1.33 2.26 -7.50
CA LEU A 23 -2.64 2.67 -8.00
C LEU A 23 -3.40 3.54 -6.99
N LEU A 24 -3.37 3.17 -5.70
CA LEU A 24 -3.97 3.95 -4.62
C LEU A 24 -3.30 5.31 -4.45
N ARG A 25 -1.96 5.37 -4.43
CA ARG A 25 -1.23 6.64 -4.41
C ARG A 25 -1.59 7.53 -5.61
N LYS A 26 -1.76 6.95 -6.80
CA LYS A 26 -2.19 7.69 -8.00
C LYS A 26 -3.63 8.20 -7.86
N ALA A 27 -4.54 7.38 -7.34
CA ALA A 27 -5.94 7.74 -7.14
C ALA A 27 -6.14 8.79 -6.03
N LEU A 28 -5.26 8.80 -5.04
CA LEU A 28 -5.26 9.72 -3.90
C LEU A 28 -4.40 10.97 -4.12
N LYS A 29 -3.95 11.25 -5.36
CA LYS A 29 -3.27 12.51 -5.65
C LYS A 29 -4.12 13.70 -5.20
N GLY A 30 -3.56 14.56 -4.34
CA GLY A 30 -4.26 15.69 -3.72
C GLY A 30 -4.81 15.40 -2.32
N LYS A 31 -4.66 14.18 -1.81
CA LYS A 31 -4.93 13.80 -0.40
C LYS A 31 -3.64 13.36 0.27
N GLU A 32 -2.82 14.35 0.64
CA GLU A 32 -1.49 14.14 1.24
C GLU A 32 -1.58 13.70 2.71
N ASP A 33 -2.76 13.77 3.30
CA ASP A 33 -3.09 13.32 4.66
C ASP A 33 -3.23 11.80 4.78
N ILE A 34 -3.27 11.07 3.66
CA ILE A 34 -3.46 9.61 3.64
C ILE A 34 -2.16 8.92 3.21
N GLU A 35 -1.51 8.25 4.16
CA GLU A 35 -0.35 7.42 3.87
C GLU A 35 -0.77 6.08 3.25
N VAL A 36 -0.12 5.66 2.17
CA VAL A 36 -0.36 4.36 1.54
C VAL A 36 0.93 3.56 1.55
N SER A 37 0.90 2.32 2.03
CA SER A 37 2.05 1.42 2.03
C SER A 37 1.62 -0.01 1.68
N SER A 38 2.59 -0.90 1.42
CA SER A 38 2.33 -2.31 1.16
C SER A 38 3.26 -3.25 1.92
N ALA A 39 2.74 -4.46 2.21
CA ALA A 39 3.48 -5.52 2.90
C ALA A 39 3.12 -6.91 2.36
N GLY A 40 3.85 -7.92 2.84
CA GLY A 40 3.66 -9.33 2.48
C GLY A 40 3.70 -10.21 3.71
N LEU A 41 2.77 -11.17 3.80
CA LEU A 41 2.70 -12.12 4.93
C LEU A 41 3.94 -13.03 5.01
N GLY A 42 4.53 -13.36 3.85
CA GLY A 42 5.75 -14.15 3.72
C GLY A 42 6.76 -13.47 2.81
N ALA A 43 6.77 -12.13 2.77
CA ALA A 43 7.81 -11.41 2.06
C ALA A 43 9.16 -11.72 2.70
N LEU A 44 10.10 -12.21 1.89
CA LEU A 44 11.47 -12.43 2.35
C LEU A 44 12.16 -11.07 2.43
N VAL A 45 12.79 -10.78 3.58
CA VAL A 45 13.70 -9.64 3.74
C VAL A 45 15.10 -10.19 3.49
N GLY A 46 15.78 -9.68 2.46
CA GLY A 46 17.11 -10.09 2.05
C GLY A 46 18.05 -8.90 1.98
#